data_AF-A0A2K8MC02-F1
#
_entry.id   AF-A0A2K8MC02-F1
#
_cell.length_a   1.000
_cell.length_b   1.000
_cell.length_c   1.000
_cell.angle_alpha   90.00
_cell.angle_beta   90.00
_cell.angle_gamma   90.00
#
_symmetry.space_group_name_H-M   'P 1'
#
loop_
_entity.id
_entity.type
_entity.pdbx_description
1 polymer ?
#
loop_
_entity_poly.entity_id
_entity_poly.type
_entity_poly.pdbx_seq_one_letter_code
_entity_poly.pdbx_strand_id
1 'polypeptide(L)' 'MTSPQGPEAKPGVASAEQGLVLLDGPDGTAVSMTPEAAEATGRSLIAAAEEARQTHGNQTDSEAHPS' A
#
# COMPACT_ATOMS: atom_id res chain seq x y z
N MET A 1 -11.62 18.52 11.26
CA MET A 1 -12.43 17.47 10.63
C MET A 1 -11.61 16.94 9.46
N THR A 2 -10.98 15.77 9.60
CA THR A 2 -10.31 15.12 8.47
C THR A 2 -10.91 13.74 8.35
N SER A 3 -11.57 13.49 7.24
CA SER A 3 -12.51 12.39 6.99
C SER A 3 -11.90 11.00 7.25
N PRO A 4 -12.71 9.99 7.63
CA PRO A 4 -12.29 8.60 7.58
C PRO A 4 -12.22 8.21 6.10
N GLN A 5 -11.05 8.33 5.49
CA GLN A 5 -10.91 7.97 4.08
C GLN A 5 -10.68 6.46 4.01
N GLY A 6 -11.44 5.79 3.15
CA GLY A 6 -11.26 4.36 2.87
C GLY A 6 -9.86 4.06 2.30
N PRO A 7 -9.61 2.82 1.85
CA PRO A 7 -8.32 2.45 1.29
C PRO A 7 -7.84 3.43 0.22
N GLU A 8 -6.60 3.91 0.33
CA GLU A 8 -6.00 4.80 -0.66
C GLU A 8 -5.73 4.02 -1.96
N ALA A 9 -6.12 4.61 -3.10
CA ALA A 9 -6.07 3.96 -4.41
C ALA A 9 -4.96 4.51 -5.31
N LYS A 10 -4.39 5.68 -4.98
CA LYS A 10 -3.27 6.25 -5.71
C LYS A 10 -1.96 5.57 -5.29
N PRO A 11 -1.09 5.20 -6.24
CA PRO A 11 0.22 4.66 -5.91
C PRO A 11 1.12 5.76 -5.33
N GLY A 12 2.09 5.35 -4.51
CA GLY A 12 3.25 6.19 -4.24
C GLY A 12 4.21 6.24 -5.42
N VAL A 13 5.15 7.17 -5.40
CA VAL A 13 6.21 7.34 -6.42
C VAL A 13 7.56 7.10 -5.78
N ALA A 14 8.39 6.28 -6.42
CA ALA A 14 9.77 6.04 -5.98
C ALA A 14 10.77 6.78 -6.88
N SER A 15 11.75 7.45 -6.29
CA SER A 15 12.83 8.16 -6.99
C SER A 15 14.19 7.85 -6.34
N ALA A 16 15.27 7.96 -7.13
CA ALA A 16 16.63 7.71 -6.66
C ALA A 16 17.39 9.04 -6.54
N GLU A 17 17.90 9.34 -5.35
CA GLU A 17 18.57 10.59 -5.02
C GLU A 17 19.74 10.30 -4.07
N GLN A 18 20.95 10.77 -4.43
CA GLN A 18 22.14 10.69 -3.55
C GLN A 18 22.47 9.30 -2.99
N GLY A 19 22.19 8.22 -3.74
CA GLY A 19 22.43 6.84 -3.31
C GLY A 19 21.36 6.26 -2.37
N LEU A 20 20.26 6.99 -2.17
CA LEU A 20 19.08 6.56 -1.45
C LEU A 20 17.89 6.48 -2.42
N VAL A 21 16.85 5.79 -1.98
CA VAL A 21 15.54 5.76 -2.63
C VAL A 21 14.57 6.53 -1.77
N LEU A 22 13.87 7.51 -2.35
CA LEU A 22 12.71 8.15 -1.73
C LEU A 22 11.44 7.48 -2.23
N LEU A 23 10.55 7.14 -1.32
CA LEU A 23 9.19 6.69 -1.61
C LEU A 23 8.21 7.74 -1.09
N ASP A 24 7.58 8.46 -2.01
CA ASP A 24 6.58 9.48 -1.71
C ASP A 24 5.18 8.86 -1.79
N GLY A 25 4.46 8.85 -0.67
CA GLY A 25 3.05 8.51 -0.61
C GLY A 25 2.16 9.61 -1.20
N PRO A 26 0.94 9.27 -1.65
CA PRO A 26 0.02 10.21 -2.30
C PRO A 26 -0.39 11.41 -1.43
N ASP A 27 -0.28 11.30 -0.10
CA ASP A 27 -0.52 12.39 0.86
C ASP A 27 0.75 13.15 1.27
N GLY A 28 1.87 12.94 0.57
CA GLY A 28 3.15 13.59 0.86
C GLY A 28 3.94 12.97 2.02
N THR A 29 3.60 11.75 2.44
CA THR A 29 4.43 10.98 3.38
C THR A 29 5.63 10.40 2.64
N ALA A 30 6.83 10.93 2.87
CA ALA A 30 8.05 10.45 2.23
C ALA A 30 8.86 9.54 3.17
N VAL A 31 9.40 8.44 2.66
CA VAL A 31 10.37 7.58 3.37
C VAL A 31 11.64 7.48 2.55
N SER A 32 12.80 7.72 3.17
CA SER A 32 14.11 7.44 2.56
C SER A 32 14.60 6.06 2.95
N MET A 33 15.09 5.31 1.97
CA MET A 33 15.54 3.93 2.11
C MET A 33 16.90 3.73 1.45
N THR A 34 17.68 2.75 1.93
CA THR A 34 18.81 2.25 1.13
C THR A 34 18.27 1.50 -0.09
N PRO A 35 19.07 1.31 -1.15
CA PRO A 35 18.63 0.55 -2.32
C PRO A 35 18.13 -0.86 -1.99
N GLU A 36 18.81 -1.57 -1.10
CA GLU A 36 18.48 -2.94 -0.70
C GLU A 36 17.17 -2.99 0.09
N ALA A 37 16.96 -2.01 0.98
CA ALA A 37 15.72 -1.90 1.73
C ALA A 37 14.53 -1.59 0.82
N ALA A 38 14.71 -0.67 -0.14
CA ALA A 38 13.68 -0.34 -1.13
C ALA A 38 13.29 -1.54 -2.00
N GLU A 39 14.27 -2.31 -2.46
CA GLU A 39 14.04 -3.53 -3.23
C GLU A 39 13.23 -4.57 -2.43
N ALA A 40 13.63 -4.82 -1.17
CA ALA A 40 12.92 -5.75 -0.30
C ALA A 40 11.47 -5.29 -0.01
N THR A 41 11.27 -3.99 0.23
CA THR A 41 9.94 -3.41 0.42
C THR A 41 9.08 -3.54 -0.82
N GLY A 42 9.61 -3.23 -2.01
CA GLY A 42 8.86 -3.37 -3.27
C GLY A 42 8.36 -4.79 -3.50
N ARG A 43 9.22 -5.79 -3.27
CA ARG A 43 8.84 -7.22 -3.34
C ARG A 43 7.76 -7.57 -2.32
N SER A 44 7.89 -7.09 -1.09
CA SER A 44 6.92 -7.33 -0.02
C SER A 44 5.55 -6.70 -0.32
N LEU A 45 5.53 -5.50 -0.90
CA LEU A 45 4.29 -4.82 -1.32
C LEU A 45 3.56 -5.58 -2.43
N ILE A 46 4.30 -6.11 -3.42
CA ILE A 46 3.72 -6.92 -4.51
C ILE A 46 3.07 -8.19 -3.93
N ALA A 47 3.80 -8.91 -3.07
CA ALA A 47 3.30 -10.12 -2.42
C ALA A 47 2.04 -9.82 -1.57
N ALA A 48 2.09 -8.78 -0.73
CA ALA A 48 0.94 -8.38 0.08
C ALA A 48 -0.28 -7.99 -0.78
N ALA A 49 -0.07 -7.33 -1.92
CA ALA A 49 -1.15 -7.01 -2.84
C ALA A 49 -1.78 -8.26 -3.47
N GLU A 50 -0.99 -9.28 -3.77
CA GLU A 50 -1.48 -10.59 -4.25
C GLU A 50 -2.32 -11.31 -3.18
N GLU A 51 -1.84 -11.34 -1.93
CA GLU A 51 -2.57 -11.93 -0.80
C GLU A 51 -3.89 -11.19 -0.51
N ALA A 52 -3.88 -9.86 -0.55
CA ALA A 52 -5.08 -9.05 -0.34
C ALA A 52 -6.16 -9.30 -1.41
N ARG A 53 -5.75 -9.45 -2.69
CA ARG A 53 -6.67 -9.81 -3.79
C ARG A 53 -7.34 -11.18 -3.57
N GLN A 54 -6.63 -12.12 -2.97
CA GLN A 54 -7.18 -13.44 -2.65
C GLN A 54 -8.15 -13.38 -1.47
N THR A 55 -7.88 -12.53 -0.47
CA THR A 55 -8.70 -12.40 0.74
C THR A 55 -10.01 -11.66 0.48
N HIS A 56 -10.01 -10.57 -0.31
CA HIS A 56 -11.24 -9.84 -0.65
C HIS A 56 -12.25 -10.63 -1.49
N GLY A 57 -11.86 -11.75 -2.11
CA GLY A 57 -12.78 -12.67 -2.76
C GLY A 57 -13.67 -13.47 -1.80
N ASN A 58 -13.44 -13.40 -0.48
CA ASN A 58 -14.12 -14.21 0.53
C ASN A 58 -14.97 -13.39 1.53
N GLN A 59 -15.14 -12.08 1.30
CA GLN A 59 -15.85 -11.17 2.21
C GLN A 59 -17.00 -10.43 1.50
N THR A 60 -17.92 -11.16 0.87
CA THR A 60 -19.19 -10.58 0.40
C THR A 60 -20.44 -11.29 0.94
N ASP A 61 -20.32 -12.31 1.78
CA ASP A 61 -21.46 -13.15 2.22
C ASP A 61 -21.66 -13.22 3.74
N SER A 62 -21.52 -12.11 4.46
CA SER A 62 -21.97 -12.05 5.87
C SER A 62 -22.47 -10.67 6.29
N GLU A 63 -23.38 -10.10 5.50
CA GLU A 63 -24.36 -9.14 6.04
C GLU A 63 -25.74 -9.38 5.41
N ALA A 64 -26.20 -10.63 5.49
CA ALA A 64 -27.61 -10.96 5.39
C ALA A 64 -28.08 -11.36 6.80
N HIS A 65 -28.45 -10.36 7.60
CA HIS A 65 -29.29 -10.57 8.79
C HIS A 65 -30.75 -10.38 8.39
N PRO A 66 -31.51 -11.44 8.06
CA PRO A 66 -32.96 -11.36 8.00
C PRO A 66 -33.55 -11.40 9.43
N SER A 67 -34.26 -10.32 9.76
CA SER A 67 -35.40 -10.15 10.71
C SER A 67 -35.32 -10.76 12.12
#